data_AF-A0A8R2JTZ9-F1
#
_entry.id   AF-A0A8R2JTZ9-F1
#
_cell.length_a   1.000
_cell.length_b   1.000
_cell.length_c   1.000
_cell.angle_alpha   90.00
_cell.angle_beta   90.00
_cell.angle_gamma   90.00
#
_symmetry.space_group_name_H-M   'P 1'
#
loop_
_entity.id
_entity.type
_entity.pdbx_description
1 polymer ?
#
loop_
_entity_poly.entity_id
_entity_poly.type
_entity_poly.pdbx_seq_one_letter_code
_entity_poly.pdbx_strand_id
1 'polypeptide(L)'
;MSEPTSLDSLFIPEELKHTLNGEPFLINESEIGNDKILLFTTLANLRKLELAKYWIMDGTFKTVPTIFHQLYSVHAPVGHDTNSRILPLVFALLSSKSKQCYVRMLQDLQDYASENNIVLQPDYILTDFEQTAICAVKQKFTTSQSRLCLFHLGQSMWRKVQSVGLSIKYGEDEEFSLLVRHLLALAFLPPEKMPSAFTEIKEQLEIESARKIF
;
A
#
# COMPACT_ATOMS: atom_id res chain seq x y z
N MET A 1 -23.59 10.39 17.14
CA MET A 1 -23.96 8.96 16.99
C MET A 1 -22.91 8.15 17.74
N SER A 2 -23.30 7.08 18.43
CA SER A 2 -22.33 6.14 19.05
C SER A 2 -21.63 5.34 17.96
N GLU A 3 -20.35 5.00 18.15
CA GLU A 3 -19.64 4.13 17.22
C GLU A 3 -20.28 2.74 17.16
N PRO A 4 -20.43 2.15 15.96
CA PRO A 4 -20.97 0.81 15.80
C PRO A 4 -20.04 -0.23 16.42
N THR A 5 -20.62 -1.23 17.09
CA THR A 5 -19.88 -2.25 17.85
C THR A 5 -19.82 -3.61 17.14
N SER A 6 -20.56 -3.80 16.05
CA SER A 6 -20.48 -4.99 15.19
C SER A 6 -20.69 -4.66 13.71
N LEU A 7 -20.19 -5.53 12.82
CA LEU A 7 -20.41 -5.41 11.36
C LEU A 7 -21.88 -5.62 10.96
N ASP A 8 -22.63 -6.41 11.72
CA ASP A 8 -24.05 -6.70 11.47
C ASP A 8 -24.96 -5.51 11.83
N SER A 9 -24.54 -4.70 12.79
CA SER A 9 -25.26 -3.48 13.21
C SER A 9 -24.79 -2.23 12.47
N LEU A 10 -23.86 -2.37 11.52
CA LEU A 10 -23.31 -1.25 10.79
C LEU A 10 -24.35 -0.68 9.82
N PHE A 11 -24.87 0.49 10.19
CA PHE A 11 -25.70 1.31 9.33
C PHE A 11 -24.90 2.55 8.93
N ILE A 12 -24.68 2.77 7.63
CA ILE A 12 -24.03 3.97 7.11
C ILE A 12 -25.12 5.02 6.81
N PRO A 13 -25.13 6.17 7.51
CA PRO A 13 -26.06 7.26 7.22
C PRO A 13 -25.92 7.78 5.79
N GLU A 14 -27.02 8.21 5.18
CA GLU A 14 -27.05 8.67 3.79
C GLU A 14 -26.11 9.85 3.53
N GLU A 15 -25.94 10.73 4.51
CA GLU A 15 -25.00 11.85 4.45
C GLU A 15 -23.53 11.43 4.34
N LEU A 16 -23.17 10.20 4.74
CA LEU A 16 -21.82 9.64 4.60
C LEU A 16 -21.64 8.84 3.30
N LYS A 17 -22.73 8.56 2.58
CA LYS A 17 -22.68 7.85 1.29
C LYS A 17 -22.37 8.79 0.13
N HIS A 18 -22.41 10.10 0.35
CA HIS A 18 -22.22 11.12 -0.67
C HIS A 18 -21.06 12.06 -0.33
N THR A 19 -20.46 12.68 -1.35
CA THR A 19 -19.50 13.77 -1.16
C THR A 19 -20.20 15.03 -0.65
N LEU A 20 -19.42 16.04 -0.22
CA LEU A 20 -19.96 17.35 0.17
C LEU A 20 -20.75 18.05 -0.95
N ASN A 21 -20.53 17.66 -2.21
CA ASN A 21 -21.22 18.20 -3.38
C ASN A 21 -22.37 17.29 -3.84
N GLY A 22 -22.71 16.24 -3.09
CA GLY A 22 -23.84 15.34 -3.37
C GLY A 22 -23.55 14.22 -4.36
N GLU A 23 -22.30 14.02 -4.79
CA GLU A 23 -21.95 12.89 -5.67
C GLU A 23 -21.93 11.58 -4.87
N PRO A 24 -22.37 10.44 -5.44
CA PRO A 24 -22.19 9.13 -4.80
C PRO A 24 -20.71 8.89 -4.46
N PHE A 25 -20.46 8.48 -3.22
CA PHE A 25 -19.11 8.24 -2.70
C PHE A 25 -18.92 6.82 -2.16
N LEU A 26 -19.87 6.29 -1.38
CA LEU A 26 -19.90 4.86 -1.07
C LEU A 26 -20.46 4.12 -2.28
N ILE A 27 -19.59 3.47 -3.04
CA ILE A 27 -19.95 2.86 -4.33
C ILE A 27 -20.31 1.37 -4.20
N ASN A 28 -19.86 0.71 -3.14
CA ASN A 28 -20.17 -0.69 -2.91
C ASN A 28 -20.08 -1.06 -1.42
N GLU A 29 -21.00 -1.92 -1.00
CA GLU A 29 -21.03 -2.59 0.30
C GLU A 29 -21.10 -4.10 0.02
N SER A 30 -19.96 -4.79 0.10
CA SER A 30 -19.87 -6.19 -0.29
C SER A 30 -19.43 -7.08 0.87
N GLU A 31 -19.78 -8.36 0.77
CA GLU A 31 -19.45 -9.38 1.75
C GLU A 31 -18.77 -10.58 1.07
N ILE A 32 -17.80 -11.17 1.76
CA ILE A 32 -17.14 -12.41 1.36
C ILE A 32 -16.94 -13.32 2.56
N GLY A 33 -17.73 -14.39 2.63
CA GLY A 33 -17.85 -15.19 3.85
C GLY A 33 -18.44 -14.33 4.97
N ASN A 34 -17.70 -14.15 6.06
CA ASN A 34 -18.08 -13.28 7.17
C ASN A 34 -17.35 -11.91 7.13
N ASP A 35 -16.56 -11.66 6.08
CA ASP A 35 -15.80 -10.42 5.94
C ASP A 35 -16.61 -9.37 5.15
N LYS A 36 -16.56 -8.12 5.61
CA LYS A 36 -17.26 -6.97 5.01
C LYS A 36 -16.26 -5.99 4.39
N ILE A 37 -16.68 -5.42 3.26
CA ILE A 37 -15.91 -4.46 2.48
C ILE A 37 -16.82 -3.27 2.18
N LEU A 38 -16.37 -2.07 2.54
CA LEU A 38 -17.00 -0.83 2.09
C LEU A 38 -16.04 -0.10 1.17
N LEU A 39 -16.45 0.18 -0.05
CA LEU A 39 -15.61 0.78 -1.08
C LEU A 39 -16.10 2.19 -1.40
N PHE A 40 -15.20 3.17 -1.28
CA PHE A 40 -15.50 4.58 -1.47
C PHE A 40 -14.63 5.19 -2.56
N THR A 41 -15.26 5.82 -3.55
CA THR A 41 -14.61 6.60 -4.61
C THR A 41 -15.67 7.39 -5.39
N THR A 42 -15.25 8.16 -6.39
CA THR A 42 -16.14 8.84 -7.32
C THR A 42 -15.73 8.53 -8.75
N LEU A 43 -16.62 8.72 -9.72
CA LEU A 43 -16.27 8.57 -11.14
C LEU A 43 -15.12 9.49 -11.54
N ALA A 44 -15.08 10.72 -11.01
CA ALA A 44 -13.99 11.65 -11.24
C ALA A 44 -12.65 11.14 -10.69
N ASN A 45 -12.66 10.35 -9.62
CA ASN A 45 -11.44 9.72 -9.09
C ASN A 45 -11.01 8.51 -9.91
N LEU A 46 -11.96 7.70 -10.38
CA LEU A 46 -11.66 6.57 -11.28
C LEU A 46 -11.08 7.02 -12.61
N ARG A 47 -11.58 8.13 -13.18
CA ARG A 47 -10.98 8.73 -14.39
C ARG A 47 -9.53 9.19 -14.17
N LYS A 48 -9.19 9.67 -12.96
CA LYS A 48 -7.79 9.98 -12.62
C LYS A 48 -6.96 8.70 -12.50
N LEU A 49 -7.51 7.63 -11.92
CA LEU A 49 -6.83 6.32 -11.84
C LEU A 49 -6.59 5.69 -13.21
N GLU A 50 -7.56 5.78 -14.12
CA GLU A 50 -7.46 5.32 -15.53
C GLU A 50 -6.29 5.99 -16.26
N LEU A 51 -6.08 7.29 -16.04
CA LEU A 51 -5.00 8.05 -16.69
C LEU A 51 -3.64 7.91 -15.99
N ALA A 52 -3.61 7.38 -14.77
CA ALA A 52 -2.40 7.30 -13.97
C ALA A 52 -1.54 6.10 -14.37
N LYS A 53 -0.28 6.36 -14.73
CA LYS A 53 0.71 5.30 -15.05
C LYS A 53 1.00 4.37 -13.88
N TYR A 54 0.95 4.88 -12.65
CA TYR A 54 1.21 4.07 -11.48
C TYR A 54 0.25 4.39 -10.35
N TRP A 55 -0.06 3.35 -9.59
CA TRP A 55 -0.82 3.46 -8.36
C TRP A 55 0.06 3.10 -7.17
N ILE A 56 -0.24 3.72 -6.03
CA ILE A 56 0.33 3.37 -4.74
C ILE A 56 -0.81 2.87 -3.87
N MET A 57 -0.65 1.69 -3.28
CA MET A 57 -1.68 1.04 -2.48
C MET A 57 -1.13 0.77 -1.09
N ASP A 58 -1.86 1.22 -0.07
CA ASP A 58 -1.41 1.16 1.32
C ASP A 58 -2.57 0.95 2.30
N GLY A 59 -2.29 0.21 3.37
CA GLY A 59 -3.22 -0.06 4.47
C GLY A 59 -2.82 0.69 5.73
N THR A 60 -3.75 1.44 6.32
CA THR A 60 -3.57 2.11 7.62
C THR A 60 -4.52 1.55 8.68
N PHE A 61 -4.02 1.49 9.92
CA PHE A 61 -4.69 0.85 11.07
C PHE A 61 -5.14 1.85 12.14
N LYS A 62 -4.43 2.98 12.29
CA LYS A 62 -4.57 3.88 13.45
C LYS A 62 -5.87 4.70 13.47
N THR A 63 -6.59 4.74 12.36
CA THR A 63 -7.74 5.63 12.13
C THR A 63 -9.00 4.86 11.74
N VAL A 64 -9.07 3.57 12.09
CA VAL A 64 -10.09 2.65 11.61
C VAL A 64 -11.05 2.29 12.76
N PRO A 65 -12.37 2.30 12.53
CA PRO A 65 -13.33 1.81 13.53
C PRO A 65 -12.99 0.38 13.94
N THR A 66 -13.16 0.03 15.21
CA THR A 66 -12.75 -1.28 15.79
C THR A 66 -13.37 -2.50 15.10
N ILE A 67 -14.49 -2.32 14.41
CA ILE A 67 -15.19 -3.36 13.65
C ILE A 67 -14.51 -3.69 12.30
N PHE A 68 -13.61 -2.83 11.81
CA PHE A 68 -12.81 -3.06 10.62
C PHE A 68 -11.34 -3.26 11.00
N HIS A 69 -10.63 -4.07 10.21
CA HIS A 69 -9.23 -4.36 10.47
C HIS A 69 -8.31 -3.25 9.92
N GLN A 70 -8.68 -2.65 8.79
CA GLN A 70 -7.88 -1.61 8.16
C GLN A 70 -8.72 -0.69 7.26
N LEU A 71 -8.20 0.50 7.03
CA LEU A 71 -8.54 1.36 5.91
C LEU A 71 -7.45 1.17 4.85
N TYR A 72 -7.83 0.59 3.73
CA TYR A 72 -6.97 0.44 2.57
C TYR A 72 -7.22 1.58 1.59
N SER A 73 -6.19 2.08 0.92
CA SER A 73 -6.34 3.22 0.02
C SER A 73 -5.51 3.05 -1.25
N VAL A 74 -6.04 3.56 -2.37
CA VAL A 74 -5.35 3.62 -3.66
C VAL A 74 -5.09 5.08 -4.00
N HIS A 75 -3.83 5.39 -4.24
CA HIS A 75 -3.34 6.74 -4.52
C HIS A 75 -2.73 6.79 -5.91
N ALA A 76 -2.80 7.95 -6.55
CA ALA A 76 -2.16 8.18 -7.83
C ALA A 76 -1.74 9.65 -7.99
N PRO A 77 -0.81 9.96 -8.91
CA PRO A 77 -0.49 11.35 -9.26
C PRO A 77 -1.69 12.03 -9.92
N VAL A 78 -2.02 13.22 -9.44
CA VAL A 78 -3.07 14.10 -9.96
C VAL A 78 -2.48 15.48 -10.24
N GLY A 79 -2.76 16.02 -11.42
CA GLY A 79 -2.21 17.29 -11.91
C GLY A 79 -1.24 17.08 -13.08
N HIS A 80 -0.68 18.18 -13.59
CA HIS A 80 0.27 18.16 -14.70
C HIS A 80 1.70 17.92 -14.23
N ASP A 81 2.58 17.45 -15.13
CA ASP A 81 3.94 16.95 -14.87
C ASP A 81 4.74 17.72 -13.80
N THR A 82 4.69 19.06 -13.82
CA THR A 82 5.48 19.91 -12.91
C THR A 82 4.82 20.17 -11.55
N ASN A 83 3.52 19.92 -11.40
CA ASN A 83 2.73 20.21 -10.20
C ASN A 83 1.87 19.02 -9.75
N SER A 84 2.23 17.80 -10.18
CA SER A 84 1.49 16.60 -9.79
C SER A 84 1.62 16.34 -8.28
N ARG A 85 0.53 15.89 -7.66
CA ARG A 85 0.49 15.48 -6.25
C ARG A 85 -0.07 14.08 -6.16
N ILE A 86 0.47 13.29 -5.23
CA ILE A 86 -0.11 11.99 -4.89
C ILE A 86 -1.33 12.23 -4.02
N LEU A 87 -2.51 11.83 -4.51
CA LEU A 87 -3.77 11.96 -3.80
C LEU A 87 -4.41 10.57 -3.62
N PRO A 88 -5.07 10.30 -2.48
CA PRO A 88 -5.93 9.14 -2.34
C PRO A 88 -7.18 9.32 -3.20
N LEU A 89 -7.48 8.32 -4.01
CA LEU A 89 -8.59 8.33 -4.97
C LEU A 89 -9.64 7.27 -4.66
N VAL A 90 -9.24 6.19 -4.00
CA VAL A 90 -10.12 5.12 -3.52
C VAL A 90 -9.79 4.84 -2.06
N PHE A 91 -10.83 4.61 -1.27
CA PHE A 91 -10.75 4.17 0.11
C PHE A 91 -11.56 2.89 0.27
N ALA A 92 -11.06 1.93 1.02
CA ALA A 92 -11.77 0.69 1.31
C ALA A 92 -11.64 0.32 2.79
N LEU A 93 -12.76 0.21 3.50
CA LEU A 93 -12.76 -0.37 4.84
C LEU A 93 -12.87 -1.88 4.70
N LEU A 94 -11.89 -2.60 5.24
CA LEU A 94 -11.78 -4.06 5.14
C LEU A 94 -11.82 -4.67 6.54
N SER A 95 -12.72 -5.62 6.78
CA SER A 95 -12.78 -6.33 8.06
C SER A 95 -11.68 -7.37 8.22
N SER A 96 -10.91 -7.63 7.17
CA SER A 96 -9.91 -8.70 7.10
C SER A 96 -8.77 -8.35 6.16
N LYS A 97 -7.62 -8.98 6.39
CA LYS A 97 -6.44 -8.93 5.52
C LYS A 97 -6.26 -10.20 4.68
N SER A 98 -7.30 -11.04 4.64
CA SER A 98 -7.24 -12.27 3.86
C SER A 98 -7.02 -11.95 2.39
N LYS A 99 -6.29 -12.82 1.68
CA LYS A 99 -6.12 -12.68 0.22
C LYS A 99 -7.47 -12.58 -0.49
N GLN A 100 -8.48 -13.32 -0.02
CA GLN A 100 -9.83 -13.31 -0.59
C GLN A 100 -10.50 -11.94 -0.43
N CYS A 101 -10.37 -11.29 0.74
CA CYS A 101 -10.90 -9.96 0.98
C CYS A 101 -10.26 -8.91 0.04
N TYR A 102 -8.92 -8.92 -0.11
CA TYR A 102 -8.25 -8.04 -1.07
C TYR A 102 -8.66 -8.32 -2.53
N VAL A 103 -8.71 -9.59 -2.92
CA VAL A 103 -9.15 -10.00 -4.27
C VAL A 103 -10.57 -9.51 -4.53
N ARG A 104 -11.47 -9.59 -3.53
CA ARG A 104 -12.84 -9.11 -3.65
C ARG A 104 -12.90 -7.59 -3.77
N MET A 105 -12.20 -6.85 -2.90
CA MET A 105 -12.15 -5.38 -2.96
C MET A 105 -11.65 -4.87 -4.31
N LEU A 106 -10.60 -5.47 -4.87
CA LEU A 106 -10.07 -5.07 -6.17
C LEU A 106 -11.01 -5.45 -7.32
N GLN A 107 -11.74 -6.56 -7.20
CA GLN A 107 -12.78 -6.92 -8.17
C GLN A 107 -13.93 -5.92 -8.13
N ASP A 108 -14.43 -5.59 -6.94
CA ASP A 108 -15.51 -4.61 -6.75
C ASP A 108 -15.14 -3.24 -7.36
N LEU A 109 -13.87 -2.83 -7.25
CA LEU A 109 -13.35 -1.62 -7.89
C LEU A 109 -13.33 -1.71 -9.43
N GLN A 110 -12.88 -2.86 -9.98
CA GLN A 110 -12.86 -3.10 -11.43
C GLN A 110 -14.26 -3.18 -12.03
N ASP A 111 -15.20 -3.82 -11.34
CA ASP A 111 -16.59 -3.96 -11.77
C ASP A 111 -17.26 -2.60 -11.86
N TYR A 112 -17.20 -1.80 -10.79
CA TYR A 112 -17.79 -0.47 -10.78
C TYR A 112 -17.17 0.47 -11.83
N ALA A 113 -15.86 0.37 -12.07
CA ALA A 113 -15.22 1.11 -13.16
C ALA A 113 -15.73 0.64 -14.55
N SER A 114 -15.84 -0.66 -14.75
CA SER A 114 -16.29 -1.25 -16.02
C SER A 114 -17.75 -0.88 -16.34
N GLU A 115 -18.63 -0.92 -15.34
CA GLU A 115 -20.03 -0.46 -15.45
C GLU A 115 -20.14 1.00 -15.91
N ASN A 116 -19.11 1.81 -15.62
CA ASN A 116 -19.03 3.21 -15.99
C ASN A 116 -18.11 3.49 -17.20
N ASN A 117 -17.77 2.46 -17.97
CA ASN A 117 -16.89 2.54 -19.15
C ASN A 117 -15.53 3.18 -18.82
N ILE A 118 -14.93 2.75 -17.71
CA ILE A 118 -13.59 3.14 -17.25
C ILE A 118 -12.73 1.89 -17.23
N VAL A 119 -11.57 1.92 -17.88
CA VAL A 119 -10.62 0.81 -17.87
C VAL A 119 -9.49 1.09 -16.90
N LEU A 120 -9.42 0.29 -15.84
CA LEU A 120 -8.40 0.42 -14.81
C LEU A 120 -7.22 -0.52 -15.11
N GLN A 121 -6.17 0.02 -15.73
CA GLN A 121 -5.00 -0.75 -16.14
C GLN A 121 -3.70 0.07 -15.97
N PRO A 122 -3.23 0.30 -14.73
CA PRO A 122 -1.97 1.01 -14.51
C PRO A 122 -0.76 0.19 -15.00
N ASP A 123 0.31 0.86 -15.42
CA ASP A 123 1.56 0.19 -15.79
C ASP A 123 2.24 -0.44 -14.56
N TYR A 124 2.21 0.29 -13.44
CA TYR A 124 2.88 -0.09 -12.20
C TYR A 124 1.95 0.01 -11.00
N ILE A 125 2.05 -0.96 -10.10
CA ILE A 125 1.36 -0.91 -8.80
C ILE A 125 2.41 -1.07 -7.71
N LEU A 126 2.55 -0.03 -6.88
CA LEU A 126 3.44 -0.01 -5.73
C LEU A 126 2.65 -0.38 -4.48
N THR A 127 3.05 -1.43 -3.79
CA THR A 127 2.48 -1.81 -2.50
C THR A 127 3.54 -1.76 -1.41
N ASP A 128 3.12 -1.87 -0.16
CA ASP A 128 4.01 -2.30 0.91
C ASP A 128 4.43 -3.78 0.73
N PHE A 129 5.11 -4.33 1.75
CA PHE A 129 5.64 -5.70 1.73
C PHE A 129 4.59 -6.74 2.18
N GLU A 130 3.31 -6.40 2.15
CA GLU A 130 2.25 -7.33 2.53
C GLU A 130 2.00 -8.38 1.44
N GLN A 131 2.40 -9.62 1.73
CA GLN A 131 2.33 -10.73 0.77
C GLN A 131 0.91 -11.01 0.26
N THR A 132 -0.11 -10.88 1.12
CA THR A 132 -1.53 -11.07 0.79
C THR A 132 -2.02 -10.03 -0.21
N ALA A 133 -1.70 -8.76 0.02
CA ALA A 133 -2.02 -7.66 -0.91
C ALA A 133 -1.29 -7.82 -2.24
N ILE A 134 0.03 -8.11 -2.23
CA ILE A 134 0.83 -8.36 -3.44
C ILE A 134 0.22 -9.49 -4.28
N CYS A 135 -0.15 -10.60 -3.63
CA CYS A 135 -0.77 -11.74 -4.30
C CYS A 135 -2.14 -11.40 -4.92
N ALA A 136 -2.94 -10.57 -4.25
CA ALA A 136 -4.24 -10.13 -4.76
C ALA A 136 -4.08 -9.18 -5.96
N VAL A 137 -3.15 -8.23 -5.88
CA VAL A 137 -2.81 -7.30 -6.97
C VAL A 137 -2.37 -8.08 -8.21
N LYS A 138 -1.40 -9.01 -8.08
CA LYS A 138 -0.94 -9.84 -9.21
C LYS A 138 -2.04 -10.68 -9.84
N GLN A 139 -3.04 -11.08 -9.06
CA GLN A 139 -4.18 -11.85 -9.55
C GLN A 139 -5.18 -10.98 -10.32
N LYS A 140 -5.38 -9.71 -9.92
CA LYS A 140 -6.40 -8.83 -10.52
C LYS A 140 -5.88 -7.90 -11.61
N PHE A 141 -4.60 -7.53 -11.52
CA PHE A 141 -3.92 -6.64 -12.46
C PHE A 141 -2.77 -7.39 -13.12
N THR A 142 -3.12 -8.38 -13.95
CA THR A 142 -2.15 -9.33 -14.55
C THR A 142 -1.18 -8.69 -15.54
N THR A 143 -1.55 -7.55 -16.13
CA THR A 143 -0.69 -6.79 -17.05
C THR A 143 0.18 -5.75 -16.34
N SER A 144 -0.14 -5.41 -15.09
CA SER A 144 0.57 -4.39 -14.32
C SER A 144 1.82 -4.99 -13.66
N GLN A 145 2.91 -4.23 -13.65
CA GLN A 145 4.11 -4.62 -12.92
C GLN A 145 3.97 -4.26 -11.44
N SER A 146 3.95 -5.28 -10.58
CA SER A 146 3.98 -5.09 -9.13
C SER A 146 5.38 -4.68 -8.66
N ARG A 147 5.48 -3.58 -7.94
CA ARG A 147 6.69 -3.03 -7.33
C ARG A 147 6.50 -2.86 -5.83
N LEU A 148 7.61 -2.87 -5.09
CA LEU A 148 7.60 -2.70 -3.64
C LEU A 148 8.05 -1.29 -3.26
N CYS A 149 7.47 -0.75 -2.20
CA CYS A 149 7.73 0.62 -1.77
C CYS A 149 9.08 0.73 -1.04
N LEU A 150 10.03 1.50 -1.59
CA LEU A 150 11.34 1.74 -0.98
C LEU A 150 11.22 2.39 0.42
N PHE A 151 10.23 3.27 0.61
CA PHE A 151 9.99 3.89 1.91
C PHE A 151 9.71 2.85 3.00
N HIS A 152 8.86 1.86 2.71
CA HIS A 152 8.57 0.76 3.64
C HIS A 152 9.77 -0.18 3.84
N LEU A 153 10.62 -0.35 2.82
CA LEU A 153 11.88 -1.08 2.96
C LEU A 153 12.81 -0.34 3.93
N GLY A 154 12.97 0.98 3.75
CA GLY A 154 13.75 1.86 4.62
C GLY A 154 13.26 1.81 6.06
N GLN A 155 11.95 1.89 6.29
CA GLN A 155 11.37 1.75 7.63
C GLN A 155 11.64 0.37 8.25
N SER A 156 11.60 -0.69 7.45
CA SER A 156 11.87 -2.05 7.94
C SER A 156 13.36 -2.23 8.30
N MET A 157 14.26 -1.67 7.49
CA MET A 157 15.69 -1.61 7.81
C MET A 157 15.95 -0.78 9.08
N TRP A 158 15.30 0.37 9.22
CA TRP A 158 15.43 1.19 10.43
C TRP A 158 14.97 0.46 11.68
N ARG A 159 13.81 -0.19 11.65
CA ARG A 159 13.33 -1.03 12.76
C ARG A 159 14.32 -2.15 13.09
N LYS A 160 14.95 -2.75 12.08
CA LYS A 160 15.98 -3.78 12.28
C LYS A 160 17.19 -3.19 12.99
N VAL A 161 17.74 -2.06 12.53
CA VAL A 161 18.85 -1.33 13.18
C VAL A 161 18.53 -1.03 14.64
N GLN A 162 17.31 -0.58 14.94
CA GLN A 162 16.86 -0.32 16.31
C GLN A 162 16.82 -1.60 17.15
N SER A 163 16.23 -2.68 16.62
CA SER A 163 16.04 -3.95 17.34
C SER A 163 17.36 -4.62 17.74
N VAL A 164 18.45 -4.32 17.04
CA VAL A 164 19.78 -4.90 17.29
C VAL A 164 20.68 -4.00 18.13
N GLY A 165 20.15 -2.86 18.59
CA GLY A 165 20.86 -1.91 19.45
C GLY A 165 21.86 -1.00 18.71
N LEU A 166 21.74 -0.86 17.38
CA LEU A 166 22.68 -0.09 16.57
C LEU A 166 22.21 1.34 16.27
N SER A 167 21.15 1.83 16.91
CA SER A 167 20.61 3.18 16.68
C SER A 167 21.63 4.28 16.93
N ILE A 168 22.43 4.18 18.01
CA ILE A 168 23.46 5.17 18.35
C ILE A 168 24.57 5.15 17.30
N LYS A 169 25.10 3.96 16.99
CA LYS A 169 26.12 3.80 15.93
C LYS A 169 25.62 4.36 14.60
N TYR A 170 24.39 4.08 14.19
CA TYR A 170 23.81 4.65 12.95
C TYR A 170 23.78 6.19 12.93
N GLY A 171 23.58 6.82 14.08
CA GLY A 171 23.52 8.29 14.21
C GLY A 171 24.89 8.96 14.34
N GLU A 172 25.89 8.27 14.89
CA GLU A 172 27.21 8.84 15.22
C GLU A 172 28.32 8.39 14.26
N ASP A 173 28.15 7.28 13.55
CA ASP A 173 29.12 6.71 12.60
C ASP A 173 28.59 6.83 11.16
N GLU A 174 29.16 7.78 10.41
CA GLU A 174 28.76 8.07 9.03
C GLU A 174 29.05 6.92 8.07
N GLU A 175 30.15 6.19 8.27
CA GLU A 175 30.54 5.06 7.44
C GLU A 175 29.55 3.91 7.61
N PHE A 176 29.22 3.57 8.86
CA PHE A 176 28.19 2.59 9.17
C PHE A 176 26.82 3.00 8.63
N SER A 177 26.43 4.27 8.79
CA SER A 177 25.18 4.81 8.23
C SER A 177 25.13 4.66 6.71
N LEU A 178 26.25 4.94 6.03
CA LEU A 178 26.37 4.78 4.59
C LEU A 178 26.26 3.32 4.15
N LEU A 179 26.90 2.38 4.84
CA LEU A 179 26.79 0.94 4.55
C LEU A 179 25.35 0.43 4.69
N VAL A 180 24.62 0.87 5.72
CA VAL A 180 23.19 0.54 5.88
C VAL A 180 22.36 1.12 4.73
N ARG A 181 22.68 2.32 4.23
CA ARG A 181 22.03 2.90 3.05
C ARG A 181 22.40 2.15 1.75
N HIS A 182 23.62 1.63 1.64
CA HIS A 182 24.01 0.75 0.51
C HIS A 182 23.15 -0.52 0.47
N LEU A 183 22.81 -1.11 1.63
CA LEU A 183 21.88 -2.25 1.67
C LEU A 183 20.52 -1.93 1.05
N LEU A 184 19.99 -0.73 1.30
CA LEU A 184 18.76 -0.27 0.64
C LEU A 184 18.95 -0.07 -0.87
N ALA A 185 20.13 0.43 -1.28
CA ALA A 185 20.46 0.68 -2.67
C ALA A 185 20.56 -0.60 -3.51
N LEU A 186 20.75 -1.77 -2.89
CA LEU A 186 20.72 -3.07 -3.58
C LEU A 186 19.42 -3.28 -4.38
N ALA A 187 18.31 -2.68 -3.94
CA ALA A 187 17.02 -2.76 -4.65
C ALA A 187 17.06 -2.15 -6.07
N PHE A 188 18.09 -1.36 -6.40
CA PHE A 188 18.27 -0.73 -7.71
C PHE A 188 19.29 -1.45 -8.60
N LEU A 189 19.94 -2.49 -8.09
CA LEU A 189 20.88 -3.28 -8.89
C LEU A 189 20.12 -4.28 -9.78
N PRO A 190 20.66 -4.60 -10.96
CA PRO A 190 20.22 -5.78 -11.70
C PRO A 190 20.31 -7.04 -10.83
N PRO A 191 19.35 -7.97 -10.89
CA PRO A 191 19.30 -9.15 -10.02
C PRO A 191 20.61 -9.96 -9.98
N GLU A 192 21.27 -10.08 -11.13
CA GLU A 192 22.55 -10.78 -11.30
C GLU A 192 23.73 -10.14 -10.56
N LYS A 193 23.69 -8.83 -10.28
CA LYS A 193 24.74 -8.11 -9.54
C LYS A 193 24.47 -8.05 -8.04
N MET A 194 23.24 -8.36 -7.62
CA MET A 194 22.83 -8.25 -6.23
C MET A 194 23.64 -9.16 -5.29
N PRO A 195 23.90 -10.45 -5.60
CA PRO A 195 24.67 -11.32 -4.70
C PRO A 195 26.09 -10.83 -4.46
N SER A 196 26.81 -10.37 -5.49
CA SER A 196 28.17 -9.85 -5.35
C SER A 196 28.22 -8.56 -4.53
N ALA A 197 27.33 -7.61 -4.83
CA ALA A 197 27.27 -6.34 -4.10
C ALA A 197 26.85 -6.54 -2.64
N PHE A 198 25.93 -7.47 -2.38
CA PHE A 198 25.55 -7.84 -1.01
C PHE A 198 26.73 -8.42 -0.23
N THR A 199 27.51 -9.33 -0.85
CA THR A 199 28.72 -9.89 -0.23
C THR A 199 29.74 -8.80 0.09
N GLU A 200 29.98 -7.87 -0.84
CA GLU A 200 30.91 -6.75 -0.63
C GLU A 200 30.49 -5.86 0.56
N ILE A 201 29.21 -5.47 0.63
CA ILE A 201 28.69 -4.68 1.76
C ILE A 201 28.80 -5.48 3.07
N LYS A 202 28.54 -6.78 3.03
CA LYS A 202 28.61 -7.66 4.20
C LYS A 202 30.04 -7.80 4.74
N GLU A 203 31.05 -7.79 3.87
CA GLU A 203 32.47 -7.82 4.26
C GLU A 203 32.94 -6.51 4.89
N GLN A 204 32.41 -5.37 4.41
CA GLN A 204 32.70 -4.04 4.94
C GLN A 204 32.01 -3.77 6.29
N LEU A 205 30.84 -4.36 6.53
CA LEU A 205 30.19 -4.30 7.83
C LEU A 205 30.97 -5.18 8.84
N GLU A 206 31.61 -4.56 9.85
CA GLU A 206 32.35 -5.27 10.90
C GLU A 206 31.54 -6.45 11.49
N ILE A 207 32.18 -7.62 11.59
CA ILE A 207 31.57 -8.95 11.82
C ILE A 207 30.64 -9.01 13.05
N GLU A 208 30.88 -8.21 14.09
CA GLU A 208 30.04 -8.18 15.30
C GLU A 208 28.76 -7.32 15.17
N SER A 209 28.82 -6.24 14.40
CA SER A 209 27.66 -5.35 14.17
C SER A 209 26.78 -5.87 13.03
N ALA A 210 27.40 -6.44 11.98
CA ALA A 210 26.76 -6.92 10.76
C ALA A 210 25.87 -8.15 10.98
N ARG A 211 26.32 -9.12 11.79
CA ARG A 211 25.63 -10.40 12.01
C ARG A 211 24.25 -10.26 12.60
N LYS A 212 23.95 -9.14 13.26
CA LYS A 212 22.64 -8.90 13.86
C LYS A 212 21.66 -8.30 12.85
N ILE A 213 22.14 -7.58 11.83
CA ILE A 213 21.33 -6.90 10.82
C ILE A 213 20.77 -7.89 9.79
N PHE A 214 21.57 -8.89 9.42
CA PHE A 214 21.15 -10.01 8.56
C PHE A 214 20.46 -11.12 9.36
#